data_AF-I3WFX9-F1
#
_entry.id   AF-I3WFX9-F1
#
_cell.length_a   1.000
_cell.length_b   1.000
_cell.length_c   1.000
_cell.angle_alpha   90.00
_cell.angle_beta   90.00
_cell.angle_gamma   90.00
#
_symmetry.space_group_name_H-M   'P 1'
#
loop_
_entity.id
_entity.type
_entity.pdbx_description
1 polymer ?
#
loop_
_entity_poly.entity_id
_entity_poly.type
_entity_poly.pdbx_seq_one_letter_code
_entity_poly.pdbx_strand_id
1 'polypeptide(L)'
;MNDRQQDHGQPDDEMEPEGQRQPAAGDGNPEKLQMPAGDAPQQVEQPMQWTAGETPQPLPYLRPVNPPQSVNRPQPVGHSQPPVAGQWAPASEPRPMPPIPSGTGRPGMRQPIQSYPPYPSQLYSPYPPYPPYSSAQRPVAPPIPVAQPVPIDPVKARRRWLRGTVTRHAGLIFAYQGVFMGVNVLASFVIGIILGLSGAAGRGTLTAESLSAALVQLTGVIMLLTVLGGMGFILPMRRRMIFRRDFWLGEPGHARMKPSWLLTFIILVMAIQTAIVLIQLGFSMFGTTLQSPTSDNISEASTNIWMWLYVGLAAPVAEELVFRGVLMRGLKPLGRNFAIVTSALMFGLFHDDVVQGLFAFGCGLLFGFVAMEYSLVWSIVLHVFNNAVLGGVLPWLAGLFGDAGDTAYTLGLLGVSIIGLIVVLVKYGGGLRAYRRVNRSAPGTYWGWTSPAFLIFVIVNVAITILSFVTAMMGV
;
A
#
# COMPACT_ATOMS: atom_id res chain seq x y z
N MET A 1 -37.21 -55.29 -14.03
CA MET A 1 -36.42 -54.70 -12.93
C MET A 1 -36.60 -53.18 -13.07
N ASN A 2 -37.80 -52.65 -12.79
CA ASN A 2 -38.25 -52.09 -11.49
C ASN A 2 -37.21 -51.10 -10.91
N ASP A 3 -37.50 -49.86 -10.57
CA ASP A 3 -38.74 -49.06 -10.55
C ASP A 3 -38.37 -47.55 -10.49
N ARG A 4 -39.38 -46.70 -10.68
CA ARG A 4 -39.39 -45.22 -10.54
C ARG A 4 -38.87 -44.79 -9.15
N GLN A 5 -38.50 -43.55 -8.83
CA GLN A 5 -39.36 -42.37 -8.88
C GLN A 5 -38.58 -41.10 -8.45
N GLN A 6 -39.05 -39.95 -8.94
CA GLN A 6 -38.77 -38.57 -8.53
C GLN A 6 -39.01 -38.36 -7.01
N ASP A 7 -38.33 -37.41 -6.33
CA ASP A 7 -38.88 -36.06 -6.07
C ASP A 7 -38.04 -35.14 -5.12
N HIS A 8 -38.21 -33.83 -5.34
CA HIS A 8 -37.94 -32.57 -4.60
C HIS A 8 -37.14 -32.47 -3.26
N GLY A 9 -36.40 -31.35 -3.15
CA GLY A 9 -36.28 -30.55 -1.90
C GLY A 9 -34.90 -30.06 -1.48
N GLN A 10 -34.60 -28.77 -1.68
CA GLN A 10 -33.59 -27.96 -0.96
C GLN A 10 -34.35 -26.98 -0.04
N PRO A 11 -33.72 -26.23 0.90
CA PRO A 11 -32.49 -26.42 1.68
C PRO A 11 -32.80 -26.33 3.21
N ASP A 12 -31.80 -26.46 4.10
CA ASP A 12 -31.70 -25.61 5.31
C ASP A 12 -30.38 -25.85 6.05
N ASP A 13 -29.88 -24.73 6.58
CA ASP A 13 -28.67 -24.52 7.38
C ASP A 13 -28.69 -25.28 8.71
N GLU A 14 -27.52 -25.77 9.15
CA GLU A 14 -27.18 -25.70 10.59
C GLU A 14 -25.66 -25.77 10.81
N MET A 15 -25.17 -24.71 11.47
CA MET A 15 -23.80 -24.50 11.93
C MET A 15 -23.49 -25.41 13.13
N GLU A 16 -22.32 -26.05 13.14
CA GLU A 16 -21.67 -26.52 14.37
C GLU A 16 -20.45 -25.64 14.73
N PRO A 17 -20.17 -25.40 16.03
CA PRO A 17 -19.20 -24.42 16.49
C PRO A 17 -17.82 -25.06 16.73
N GLU A 18 -16.79 -24.61 16.01
CA GLU A 18 -15.41 -25.00 16.34
C GLU A 18 -14.86 -24.18 17.53
N GLY A 19 -14.52 -24.93 18.58
CA GLY A 19 -14.03 -24.46 19.86
C GLY A 19 -12.66 -23.78 19.82
N GLN A 20 -12.49 -22.93 20.82
CA GLN A 20 -11.31 -22.17 21.20
C GLN A 20 -10.05 -23.06 21.26
N ARG A 21 -9.04 -22.74 20.45
CA ARG A 21 -7.64 -23.15 20.68
C ARG A 21 -6.81 -21.94 21.07
N GLN A 22 -6.30 -21.94 22.30
CA GLN A 22 -5.24 -21.04 22.77
C GLN A 22 -3.91 -21.42 22.09
N PRO A 23 -3.06 -20.46 21.69
CA PRO A 23 -1.68 -20.76 21.33
C PRO A 23 -0.74 -20.59 22.54
N ALA A 24 0.10 -21.61 22.73
CA ALA A 24 1.16 -21.70 23.71
C ALA A 24 2.28 -20.68 23.45
N ALA A 25 2.94 -20.29 24.54
CA ALA A 25 4.12 -19.44 24.60
C ALA A 25 5.35 -20.07 23.93
N GLY A 26 6.16 -19.25 23.26
CA GLY A 26 7.46 -19.64 22.71
C GLY A 26 8.18 -18.44 22.08
N ASP A 27 9.38 -18.19 22.60
CA ASP A 27 10.27 -17.03 22.41
C ASP A 27 10.57 -16.59 20.96
N GLY A 28 10.77 -15.27 20.80
CA GLY A 28 11.32 -14.67 19.59
C GLY A 28 11.10 -13.16 19.52
N ASN A 29 11.81 -12.39 20.36
CA ASN A 29 11.78 -10.93 20.43
C ASN A 29 12.61 -10.28 19.29
N PRO A 30 12.04 -9.40 18.44
CA PRO A 30 12.80 -8.34 17.79
C PRO A 30 12.52 -7.00 18.47
N GLU A 31 13.59 -6.38 18.98
CA GLU A 31 13.61 -5.07 19.64
C GLU A 31 12.71 -4.02 18.96
N LYS A 32 11.62 -3.66 19.64
CA LYS A 32 10.91 -2.42 19.39
C LYS A 32 11.66 -1.27 20.07
N LEU A 33 12.34 -0.44 19.28
CA LEU A 33 12.67 0.92 19.68
C LEU A 33 11.37 1.73 19.80
N GLN A 34 10.77 1.72 21.00
CA GLN A 34 9.77 2.72 21.40
C GLN A 34 10.51 4.00 21.78
N MET A 35 10.24 5.09 21.06
CA MET A 35 10.64 6.45 21.45
C MET A 35 9.58 7.07 22.37
N PRO A 36 9.94 8.07 23.20
CA PRO A 36 9.03 8.64 24.20
C PRO A 36 7.92 9.47 23.53
N ALA A 37 6.74 9.42 24.14
CA ALA A 37 5.58 10.24 23.77
C ALA A 37 5.92 11.73 23.92
N GLY A 38 6.26 12.38 22.81
CA GLY A 38 6.21 13.83 22.66
C GLY A 38 4.89 14.21 21.98
N ASP A 39 4.23 15.23 22.51
CA ASP A 39 2.91 15.74 22.14
C ASP A 39 2.52 15.51 20.68
N ALA A 40 1.75 14.44 20.45
CA ALA A 40 1.07 14.21 19.20
C ALA A 40 -0.11 15.20 19.12
N PRO A 41 -0.25 16.01 18.05
CA PRO A 41 -1.49 16.74 17.85
C PRO A 41 -2.60 15.70 17.64
N GLN A 42 -3.64 15.77 18.47
CA GLN A 42 -4.82 14.91 18.40
C GLN A 42 -5.33 14.85 16.95
N GLN A 43 -5.17 13.70 16.31
CA GLN A 43 -5.79 13.41 15.03
C GLN A 43 -7.29 13.23 15.30
N VAL A 44 -8.10 14.16 14.80
CA VAL A 44 -9.55 14.00 14.76
C VAL A 44 -9.87 12.96 13.70
N GLU A 45 -9.94 11.69 14.12
CA GLU A 45 -10.50 10.60 13.34
C GLU A 45 -12.03 10.74 13.28
N GLN A 46 -12.53 11.64 12.45
CA GLN A 46 -13.91 11.58 11.97
C GLN A 46 -13.94 11.75 10.46
N PRO A 47 -14.63 10.85 9.71
CA PRO A 47 -14.85 11.03 8.29
C PRO A 47 -15.76 12.24 8.09
N MET A 48 -15.21 13.32 7.55
CA MET A 48 -15.93 14.56 7.28
C MET A 48 -16.94 14.30 6.13
N GLN A 49 -18.22 14.12 6.46
CA GLN A 49 -19.30 14.13 5.48
C GLN A 49 -19.47 15.56 4.96
N TRP A 50 -19.11 15.80 3.71
CA TRP A 50 -19.38 17.08 3.06
C TRP A 50 -20.85 17.14 2.60
N THR A 51 -21.68 17.86 3.34
CA THR A 51 -22.96 18.41 2.85
C THR A 51 -22.71 19.79 2.23
N ALA A 52 -23.33 20.06 1.09
CA ALA A 52 -23.17 21.33 0.39
C ALA A 52 -23.95 22.43 1.11
N GLY A 53 -23.28 23.52 1.51
CA GLY A 53 -23.97 24.78 1.84
C GLY A 53 -23.47 25.59 3.02
N GLU A 54 -22.59 25.09 3.90
CA GLU A 54 -22.24 25.83 5.12
C GLU A 54 -20.84 26.46 5.06
N THR A 55 -20.80 27.79 5.08
CA THR A 55 -19.61 28.60 5.37
C THR A 55 -19.19 28.42 6.83
N PRO A 56 -17.93 28.07 7.14
CA PRO A 56 -17.48 27.99 8.52
C PRO A 56 -17.33 29.39 9.15
N GLN A 57 -18.05 29.65 10.24
CA GLN A 57 -17.79 30.77 11.14
C GLN A 57 -16.41 30.57 11.83
N PRO A 58 -15.61 31.62 12.04
CA PRO A 58 -14.33 31.51 12.74
C PRO A 58 -14.55 31.19 14.22
N LEU A 59 -13.90 30.13 14.72
CA LEU A 59 -13.90 29.77 16.14
C LEU A 59 -13.21 30.87 16.99
N PRO A 60 -13.74 31.21 18.18
CA PRO A 60 -13.12 32.20 19.05
C PRO A 60 -11.81 31.67 19.67
N TYR A 61 -10.81 32.56 19.73
CA TYR A 61 -9.50 32.35 20.35
C TYR A 61 -9.62 31.79 21.79
N LEU A 62 -9.03 30.60 22.04
CA LEU A 62 -8.82 30.07 23.39
C LEU A 62 -7.48 30.57 23.96
N ARG A 63 -7.52 31.25 25.10
CA ARG A 63 -6.35 31.67 25.90
C ARG A 63 -5.70 30.46 26.61
N PRO A 64 -4.41 30.50 26.96
CA PRO A 64 -3.75 29.42 27.70
C PRO A 64 -4.24 29.33 29.15
N VAL A 65 -4.50 28.12 29.62
CA VAL A 65 -4.82 27.79 31.02
C VAL A 65 -3.53 27.44 31.75
N ASN A 66 -3.24 28.12 32.86
CA ASN A 66 -2.10 27.83 33.75
C ASN A 66 -2.34 26.51 34.54
N PRO A 67 -1.28 25.74 34.87
CA PRO A 67 -1.40 24.53 35.68
C PRO A 67 -1.64 24.85 37.17
N PRO A 68 -2.39 24.02 37.92
CA PRO A 68 -2.69 24.24 39.33
C PRO A 68 -1.50 23.95 40.27
N GLN A 69 -1.45 24.73 41.35
CA GLN A 69 -0.42 24.74 42.40
C GLN A 69 -0.40 23.46 43.26
N SER A 70 0.79 23.15 43.75
CA SER A 70 1.15 22.03 44.62
C SER A 70 0.46 22.06 46.00
N VAL A 71 -0.10 20.93 46.41
CA VAL A 71 -0.54 20.68 47.80
C VAL A 71 0.32 19.57 48.42
N ASN A 72 0.83 19.89 49.61
CA ASN A 72 1.79 19.16 50.45
C ASN A 72 1.48 17.66 50.68
N ARG A 73 2.52 16.81 50.59
CA ARG A 73 2.57 15.48 51.22
C ARG A 73 3.59 15.51 52.39
N PRO A 74 3.26 15.00 53.58
CA PRO A 74 4.23 14.79 54.65
C PRO A 74 5.11 13.55 54.37
N GLN A 75 6.42 13.68 54.60
CA GLN A 75 7.35 12.55 54.73
C GLN A 75 7.18 11.84 56.08
N PRO A 76 7.60 10.58 56.20
CA PRO A 76 8.22 10.13 57.44
C PRO A 76 9.62 9.49 57.25
N VAL A 77 10.37 9.66 58.32
CA VAL A 77 11.78 9.39 58.61
C VAL A 77 12.05 7.88 58.81
N GLY A 78 13.30 7.46 58.62
CA GLY A 78 13.76 6.07 58.60
C GLY A 78 14.01 5.37 59.94
N HIS A 79 14.18 4.04 59.78
CA HIS A 79 14.89 3.01 60.56
C HIS A 79 14.49 2.71 62.03
N SER A 80 13.95 1.50 62.29
CA SER A 80 14.63 0.40 63.03
C SER A 80 13.71 -0.83 63.33
N GLN A 81 14.25 -2.02 63.05
CA GLN A 81 13.99 -3.39 63.57
C GLN A 81 12.65 -4.15 63.30
N PRO A 82 12.71 -5.50 63.12
CA PRO A 82 11.56 -6.33 62.72
C PRO A 82 10.90 -7.08 63.89
N PRO A 83 9.59 -7.42 63.82
CA PRO A 83 9.00 -8.41 64.73
C PRO A 83 8.59 -9.71 64.02
N VAL A 84 9.20 -10.78 64.54
CA VAL A 84 8.69 -12.11 64.94
C VAL A 84 7.26 -12.52 64.53
N ALA A 85 7.18 -13.78 64.08
CA ALA A 85 5.99 -14.56 63.73
C ALA A 85 4.97 -14.74 64.88
N GLY A 86 3.69 -14.74 64.54
CA GLY A 86 2.64 -15.25 65.42
C GLY A 86 1.21 -14.95 64.97
N GLN A 87 0.45 -16.03 64.77
CA GLN A 87 -1.01 -16.16 64.91
C GLN A 87 -1.89 -15.82 63.68
N TRP A 88 -2.46 -16.91 63.16
CA TRP A 88 -3.49 -17.00 62.13
C TRP A 88 -4.86 -16.57 62.69
N ALA A 89 -5.67 -15.89 61.87
CA ALA A 89 -7.10 -15.66 62.10
C ALA A 89 -7.94 -16.65 61.25
N PRO A 90 -9.14 -17.07 61.70
CA PRO A 90 -9.84 -18.24 61.15
C PRO A 90 -10.67 -17.97 59.88
N ALA A 91 -10.93 -19.06 59.16
CA ALA A 91 -11.64 -19.14 57.88
C ALA A 91 -13.14 -18.83 57.98
N SER A 92 -13.68 -18.15 56.96
CA SER A 92 -15.11 -17.92 56.72
C SER A 92 -15.80 -19.13 56.06
N GLU A 93 -17.04 -19.40 56.49
CA GLU A 93 -17.94 -20.53 56.17
C GLU A 93 -18.23 -20.79 54.67
N PRO A 94 -18.61 -22.04 54.29
CA PRO A 94 -19.00 -22.41 52.92
C PRO A 94 -20.49 -22.15 52.62
N ARG A 95 -20.80 -21.69 51.39
CA ARG A 95 -22.18 -21.55 50.88
C ARG A 95 -22.74 -22.88 50.33
N PRO A 96 -24.06 -23.15 50.45
CA PRO A 96 -24.69 -24.38 49.96
C PRO A 96 -25.05 -24.35 48.46
N MET A 97 -25.02 -25.52 47.80
CA MET A 97 -25.44 -25.73 46.40
C MET A 97 -26.96 -25.95 46.24
N PRO A 98 -27.57 -25.63 45.08
CA PRO A 98 -28.98 -25.92 44.78
C PRO A 98 -29.21 -27.37 44.26
N PRO A 99 -30.45 -27.89 44.36
CA PRO A 99 -30.76 -29.32 44.12
C PRO A 99 -31.03 -29.67 42.64
N ILE A 100 -30.75 -30.92 42.27
CA ILE A 100 -31.05 -31.52 40.96
C ILE A 100 -32.40 -32.26 41.04
N PRO A 101 -33.34 -32.07 40.08
CA PRO A 101 -34.55 -32.89 40.00
C PRO A 101 -34.31 -34.23 39.28
N SER A 102 -34.71 -35.31 39.93
CA SER A 102 -35.08 -36.62 39.36
C SER A 102 -36.37 -36.49 38.52
N GLY A 103 -36.69 -37.22 37.45
CA GLY A 103 -36.15 -38.38 36.76
C GLY A 103 -37.34 -39.22 36.26
N THR A 104 -37.47 -39.53 34.96
CA THR A 104 -38.35 -40.57 34.35
C THR A 104 -37.99 -40.70 32.86
N GLY A 105 -37.76 -41.82 32.18
CA GLY A 105 -37.70 -43.27 32.42
C GLY A 105 -37.64 -43.97 31.04
N ARG A 106 -36.66 -44.88 30.79
CA ARG A 106 -36.81 -46.33 30.49
C ARG A 106 -36.11 -46.69 29.12
N PRO A 107 -35.86 -47.96 28.76
CA PRO A 107 -34.99 -48.95 29.44
C PRO A 107 -34.10 -49.74 28.44
N GLY A 108 -32.97 -50.32 28.87
CA GLY A 108 -32.38 -51.46 28.12
C GLY A 108 -30.88 -51.69 28.26
N MET A 109 -30.54 -52.52 29.26
CA MET A 109 -29.56 -53.64 29.22
C MET A 109 -28.81 -53.75 30.55
N ARG A 110 -29.11 -54.82 31.29
CA ARG A 110 -28.40 -55.26 32.51
C ARG A 110 -27.17 -56.08 32.09
N GLN A 111 -26.02 -55.80 32.69
CA GLN A 111 -24.92 -56.75 32.88
C GLN A 111 -24.41 -56.61 34.34
N PRO A 112 -23.96 -57.70 34.98
CA PRO A 112 -23.89 -57.82 36.44
C PRO A 112 -22.65 -57.17 37.08
N ILE A 113 -22.83 -56.75 38.34
CA ILE A 113 -21.84 -56.13 39.22
C ILE A 113 -20.74 -57.14 39.57
N GLN A 114 -19.49 -56.81 39.24
CA GLN A 114 -18.31 -57.58 39.62
C GLN A 114 -17.69 -56.97 40.88
N SER A 115 -17.76 -57.71 41.98
CA SER A 115 -17.16 -57.37 43.27
C SER A 115 -15.66 -57.65 43.29
N TYR A 116 -14.84 -56.63 43.57
CA TYR A 116 -13.41 -56.78 43.86
C TYR A 116 -13.16 -56.84 45.39
N PRO A 117 -12.22 -57.67 45.87
CA PRO A 117 -11.90 -57.80 47.30
C PRO A 117 -11.02 -56.63 47.81
N PRO A 118 -10.99 -56.37 49.13
CA PRO A 118 -10.23 -55.26 49.71
C PRO A 118 -8.73 -55.56 49.79
N TYR A 119 -7.91 -54.56 49.48
CA TYR A 119 -6.45 -54.59 49.62
C TYR A 119 -6.01 -54.34 51.09
N PRO A 120 -4.91 -54.97 51.55
CA PRO A 120 -4.43 -54.85 52.94
C PRO A 120 -3.66 -53.54 53.20
N SER A 121 -3.79 -53.02 54.41
CA SER A 121 -3.05 -51.85 54.93
C SER A 121 -1.55 -52.15 55.06
N GLN A 122 -0.72 -51.49 54.25
CA GLN A 122 0.73 -51.47 54.46
C GLN A 122 1.15 -50.31 55.38
N LEU A 123 1.82 -50.65 56.48
CA LEU A 123 2.51 -49.75 57.38
C LEU A 123 3.70 -49.08 56.66
N TYR A 124 3.75 -47.75 56.70
CA TYR A 124 4.86 -46.95 56.17
C TYR A 124 6.13 -47.12 57.03
N SER A 125 7.28 -47.30 56.39
CA SER A 125 8.60 -47.21 57.06
C SER A 125 9.08 -45.75 57.08
N PRO A 126 9.74 -45.24 58.13
CA PRO A 126 10.22 -43.86 58.16
C PRO A 126 11.43 -43.66 57.23
N TYR A 127 11.45 -42.54 56.51
CA TYR A 127 12.58 -42.12 55.66
C TYR A 127 13.85 -41.84 56.48
N PRO A 128 15.05 -42.05 55.92
CA PRO A 128 16.31 -41.65 56.56
C PRO A 128 16.46 -40.11 56.58
N PRO A 129 17.13 -39.54 57.60
CA PRO A 129 17.30 -38.09 57.70
C PRO A 129 18.27 -37.55 56.64
N TYR A 130 17.94 -36.36 56.12
CA TYR A 130 18.72 -35.62 55.13
C TYR A 130 20.11 -35.21 55.67
N PRO A 131 21.16 -35.17 54.83
CA PRO A 131 22.45 -34.61 55.22
C PRO A 131 22.34 -33.10 55.49
N PRO A 132 23.12 -32.57 56.45
CA PRO A 132 23.08 -31.14 56.77
C PRO A 132 23.60 -30.29 55.62
N TYR A 133 22.89 -29.19 55.34
CA TYR A 133 23.27 -28.21 54.33
C TYR A 133 24.62 -27.57 54.68
N SER A 134 25.62 -27.77 53.82
CA SER A 134 26.86 -26.98 53.85
C SER A 134 26.57 -25.58 53.28
N SER A 135 26.66 -24.56 54.13
CA SER A 135 26.53 -23.15 53.74
C SER A 135 27.83 -22.63 53.11
N ALA A 136 28.32 -23.31 52.07
CA ALA A 136 29.40 -22.76 51.26
C ALA A 136 28.86 -21.54 50.50
N GLN A 137 29.24 -20.34 50.94
CA GLN A 137 28.93 -19.09 50.27
C GLN A 137 29.43 -19.16 48.82
N ARG A 138 28.51 -19.29 47.87
CA ARG A 138 28.85 -19.10 46.45
C ARG A 138 29.26 -17.63 46.27
N PRO A 139 30.37 -17.33 45.58
CA PRO A 139 30.72 -15.95 45.26
C PRO A 139 29.54 -15.29 44.53
N VAL A 140 29.01 -14.21 45.10
CA VAL A 140 27.99 -13.38 44.45
C VAL A 140 28.65 -12.81 43.20
N ALA A 141 28.16 -13.19 42.02
CA ALA A 141 28.63 -12.59 40.78
C ALA A 141 28.44 -11.06 40.87
N PRO A 142 29.44 -10.26 40.48
CA PRO A 142 29.29 -8.81 40.52
C PRO A 142 28.06 -8.41 39.69
N PRO A 143 27.25 -7.44 40.16
CA PRO A 143 26.09 -6.98 39.40
C PRO A 143 26.55 -6.56 38.00
N ILE A 144 25.97 -7.18 36.97
CA ILE A 144 26.21 -6.78 35.58
C ILE A 144 25.84 -5.30 35.50
N PRO A 145 26.73 -4.40 35.05
CA PRO A 145 26.40 -3.01 34.85
C PRO A 145 25.19 -2.94 33.91
N VAL A 146 24.05 -2.51 34.43
CA VAL A 146 22.89 -2.23 33.58
C VAL A 146 23.32 -1.10 32.66
N ALA A 147 23.52 -1.40 31.37
CA ALA A 147 23.89 -0.40 30.39
C ALA A 147 22.83 0.69 30.43
N GLN A 148 23.21 1.88 30.88
CA GLN A 148 22.32 3.04 30.89
C GLN A 148 21.89 3.29 29.44
N PRO A 149 20.57 3.44 29.16
CA PRO A 149 20.12 3.73 27.81
C PRO A 149 20.79 5.02 27.32
N VAL A 150 21.59 4.90 26.25
CA VAL A 150 22.28 6.05 25.66
C VAL A 150 21.22 7.07 25.22
N PRO A 151 21.32 8.35 25.62
CA PRO A 151 20.37 9.37 25.21
C PRO A 151 20.31 9.46 23.67
N ILE A 152 19.17 9.07 23.09
CA ILE A 152 18.94 9.17 21.65
C ILE A 152 18.50 10.61 21.34
N ASP A 153 19.28 11.31 20.52
CA ASP A 153 18.86 12.60 19.96
C ASP A 153 17.59 12.38 19.10
N PRO A 154 16.43 12.93 19.52
CA PRO A 154 15.15 12.66 18.86
C PRO A 154 15.11 13.18 17.43
N VAL A 155 15.85 14.26 17.12
CA VAL A 155 15.91 14.83 15.77
C VAL A 155 16.70 13.91 14.84
N LYS A 156 17.86 13.40 15.30
CA LYS A 156 18.65 12.43 14.53
C LYS A 156 17.89 11.13 14.33
N ALA A 157 17.20 10.64 15.35
CA ALA A 157 16.40 9.42 15.26
C ALA A 157 15.25 9.59 14.25
N ARG A 158 14.53 10.72 14.29
CA ARG A 158 13.50 11.04 13.29
C ARG A 158 14.05 11.11 11.88
N ARG A 159 15.19 11.80 11.66
CA ARG A 159 15.83 11.87 10.34
C ARG A 159 16.26 10.49 9.83
N ARG A 160 16.82 9.64 10.70
CA ARG A 160 17.19 8.27 10.36
C ARG A 160 15.97 7.44 9.97
N TRP A 161 14.87 7.57 10.69
CA TRP A 161 13.61 6.89 10.37
C TRP A 161 13.01 7.36 9.03
N LEU A 162 12.97 8.67 8.77
CA LEU A 162 12.51 9.24 7.49
C LEU A 162 13.33 8.68 6.32
N ARG A 163 14.67 8.77 6.42
CA ARG A 163 15.57 8.26 5.38
C ARG A 163 15.46 6.75 5.23
N GLY A 164 15.39 5.99 6.31
CA GLY A 164 15.28 4.53 6.28
C GLY A 164 13.99 4.07 5.58
N THR A 165 12.86 4.69 5.90
CA THR A 165 11.57 4.39 5.27
C THR A 165 11.60 4.72 3.78
N VAL A 166 12.04 5.93 3.40
CA VAL A 166 12.14 6.31 1.98
C VAL A 166 13.12 5.41 1.23
N THR A 167 14.27 5.07 1.82
CA THR A 167 15.28 4.20 1.18
C THR A 167 14.72 2.83 0.86
N ARG A 168 14.01 2.22 1.81
CA ARG A 168 13.43 0.89 1.65
C ARG A 168 12.41 0.86 0.51
N HIS A 169 11.52 1.85 0.45
CA HIS A 169 10.46 1.86 -0.55
C HIS A 169 10.96 2.33 -1.91
N ALA A 170 11.75 3.41 -1.97
CA ALA A 170 12.32 3.88 -3.22
C ALA A 170 13.30 2.87 -3.84
N GLY A 171 14.13 2.22 -3.01
CA GLY A 171 15.05 1.17 -3.46
C GLY A 171 14.33 -0.05 -4.03
N LEU A 172 13.16 -0.41 -3.50
CA LEU A 172 12.34 -1.47 -4.08
C LEU A 172 11.81 -1.08 -5.47
N ILE A 173 11.34 0.17 -5.63
CA ILE A 173 10.87 0.66 -6.93
C ILE A 173 12.01 0.72 -7.94
N PHE A 174 13.19 1.15 -7.52
CA PHE A 174 14.37 1.13 -8.38
C PHE A 174 14.78 -0.29 -8.78
N ALA A 175 14.73 -1.26 -7.86
CA ALA A 175 14.96 -2.65 -8.18
C ALA A 175 13.91 -3.21 -9.15
N TYR A 176 12.63 -2.85 -8.96
CA TYR A 176 11.56 -3.18 -9.89
C TYR A 176 11.83 -2.61 -11.29
N GLN A 177 12.26 -1.35 -11.41
CA GLN A 177 12.67 -0.74 -12.68
C GLN A 177 13.81 -1.50 -13.35
N GLY A 178 14.84 -1.88 -12.59
CA GLY A 178 15.96 -2.67 -13.10
C GLY A 178 15.53 -4.04 -13.62
N VAL A 179 14.63 -4.73 -12.91
CA VAL A 179 14.05 -5.99 -13.37
C VAL A 179 13.19 -5.78 -14.61
N PHE A 180 12.35 -4.75 -14.62
CA PHE A 180 11.51 -4.40 -15.77
C PHE A 180 12.38 -4.18 -17.02
N MET A 181 13.42 -3.35 -16.93
CA MET A 181 14.34 -3.13 -18.05
C MET A 181 15.10 -4.41 -18.46
N GLY A 182 15.55 -5.21 -17.49
CA GLY A 182 16.25 -6.46 -17.76
C GLY A 182 15.37 -7.50 -18.48
N VAL A 183 14.10 -7.65 -18.08
CA VAL A 183 13.15 -8.54 -18.75
C VAL A 183 12.84 -8.03 -20.15
N ASN A 184 12.69 -6.71 -20.35
CA ASN A 184 12.48 -6.13 -21.67
C ASN A 184 13.61 -6.46 -22.63
N VAL A 185 14.86 -6.20 -22.22
CA VAL A 185 16.05 -6.51 -23.03
C VAL A 185 16.15 -8.00 -23.33
N LEU A 186 15.92 -8.86 -22.32
CA LEU A 186 15.96 -10.30 -22.49
C LEU A 186 14.87 -10.81 -23.45
N ALA A 187 13.64 -10.32 -23.32
CA ALA A 187 12.52 -10.70 -24.18
C ALA A 187 12.78 -10.30 -25.64
N SER A 188 13.22 -9.06 -25.87
CA SER A 188 13.63 -8.58 -27.20
C SER A 188 14.74 -9.42 -27.80
N PHE A 189 15.76 -9.77 -27.01
CA PHE A 189 16.88 -10.60 -27.45
C PHE A 189 16.45 -12.02 -27.82
N VAL A 190 15.65 -12.67 -26.97
CA VAL A 190 15.15 -14.04 -27.20
C VAL A 190 14.26 -14.09 -28.44
N ILE A 191 13.34 -13.14 -28.60
CA ILE A 191 12.47 -13.05 -29.78
C ILE A 191 13.30 -12.78 -31.03
N GLY A 192 14.29 -11.89 -30.95
CA GLY A 192 15.22 -11.63 -32.05
C GLY A 192 15.96 -12.88 -32.53
N ILE A 193 16.44 -13.73 -31.61
CA ILE A 193 17.05 -15.02 -31.93
C ILE A 193 16.06 -15.96 -32.59
N ILE A 194 14.85 -16.10 -32.04
CA ILE A 194 13.81 -16.98 -32.58
C ILE A 194 13.46 -16.59 -34.01
N LEU A 195 13.24 -15.29 -34.24
CA LEU A 195 12.96 -14.76 -35.58
C LEU A 195 14.13 -15.03 -36.53
N GLY A 196 15.36 -14.73 -36.12
CA GLY A 196 16.58 -14.99 -36.89
C GLY A 196 16.72 -16.46 -37.31
N LEU A 197 16.56 -17.38 -36.37
CA LEU A 197 16.61 -18.83 -36.62
C LEU A 197 15.47 -19.29 -37.54
N SER A 198 14.26 -18.75 -37.36
CA SER A 198 13.10 -19.11 -38.20
C SER A 198 13.26 -18.66 -39.65
N GLY A 199 13.89 -17.51 -39.89
CA GLY A 199 14.20 -17.06 -41.24
C GLY A 199 15.27 -17.91 -41.90
N ALA A 200 16.35 -18.22 -41.17
CA ALA A 200 17.40 -19.12 -41.62
C ALA A 200 16.87 -20.53 -41.95
N ALA A 201 15.79 -20.97 -41.29
CA ALA A 201 15.19 -22.29 -41.47
C ALA A 201 14.17 -22.40 -42.63
N GLY A 202 13.77 -21.31 -43.31
CA GLY A 202 12.89 -21.47 -44.48
C GLY A 202 12.07 -20.27 -44.96
N ARG A 203 12.36 -19.02 -44.57
CA ARG A 203 11.57 -17.83 -45.01
C ARG A 203 12.37 -16.77 -45.76
N GLY A 204 13.40 -17.20 -46.49
CA GLY A 204 14.27 -16.28 -47.25
C GLY A 204 15.30 -15.58 -46.35
N THR A 205 16.19 -14.80 -46.97
CA THR A 205 17.21 -14.02 -46.25
C THR A 205 16.54 -12.96 -45.39
N LEU A 206 16.58 -13.13 -44.06
CA LEU A 206 16.26 -12.05 -43.14
C LEU A 206 17.35 -10.98 -43.21
N THR A 207 16.99 -9.80 -43.69
CA THR A 207 17.82 -8.60 -43.56
C THR A 207 17.68 -8.04 -42.15
N ALA A 208 18.67 -7.27 -41.69
CA ALA A 208 18.59 -6.57 -40.41
C ALA A 208 17.34 -5.66 -40.32
N GLU A 209 16.95 -5.05 -41.44
CA GLU A 209 15.73 -4.23 -41.56
C GLU A 209 14.45 -5.05 -41.34
N SER A 210 14.33 -6.22 -41.97
CA SER A 210 13.16 -7.08 -41.80
C SER A 210 13.03 -7.61 -40.36
N LEU A 211 14.15 -7.87 -39.70
CA LEU A 211 14.18 -8.27 -38.29
C LEU A 211 13.77 -7.11 -37.38
N SER A 212 14.31 -5.91 -37.62
CA SER A 212 13.93 -4.68 -36.91
C SER A 212 12.43 -4.42 -37.01
N ALA A 213 11.86 -4.46 -38.23
CA ALA A 213 10.44 -4.26 -38.45
C ALA A 213 9.57 -5.30 -37.73
N ALA A 214 9.99 -6.57 -37.72
CA ALA A 214 9.28 -7.62 -37.00
C ALA A 214 9.32 -7.41 -35.47
N LEU A 215 10.44 -6.94 -34.92
CA LEU A 215 10.55 -6.61 -33.50
C LEU A 215 9.64 -5.43 -33.12
N VAL A 216 9.57 -4.39 -33.96
CA VAL A 216 8.65 -3.25 -33.77
C VAL A 216 7.19 -3.73 -33.72
N GLN A 217 6.78 -4.63 -34.61
CA GLN A 217 5.41 -5.19 -34.58
C GLN A 217 5.11 -6.01 -33.31
N LEU A 218 6.14 -6.62 -32.73
CA LEU A 218 6.03 -7.42 -31.51
C LEU A 218 6.28 -6.61 -30.22
N THR A 219 6.52 -5.30 -30.30
CA THR A 219 6.77 -4.44 -29.14
C THR A 219 5.69 -4.62 -28.08
N GLY A 220 4.40 -4.59 -28.45
CA GLY A 220 3.30 -4.82 -27.49
C GLY A 220 3.39 -6.16 -26.74
N VAL A 221 3.79 -7.24 -27.43
CA VAL A 221 3.98 -8.56 -26.80
C VAL A 221 5.18 -8.54 -25.84
N ILE A 222 6.29 -7.94 -26.26
CA ILE A 222 7.49 -7.76 -25.43
C ILE A 222 7.15 -6.98 -24.16
N MET A 223 6.37 -5.90 -24.28
CA MET A 223 5.97 -5.08 -23.13
C MET A 223 5.02 -5.82 -22.18
N LEU A 224 4.10 -6.65 -22.69
CA LEU A 224 3.28 -7.53 -21.86
C LEU A 224 4.11 -8.53 -21.07
N LEU A 225 5.08 -9.19 -21.71
CA LEU A 225 6.03 -10.09 -21.03
C LEU A 225 6.84 -9.35 -19.96
N THR A 226 7.22 -8.11 -20.25
CA THR A 226 7.96 -7.25 -19.33
C THR A 226 7.15 -6.91 -18.08
N VAL A 227 5.88 -6.53 -18.24
CA VAL A 227 4.96 -6.32 -17.10
C VAL A 227 4.81 -7.59 -16.28
N LEU A 228 4.63 -8.75 -16.93
CA LEU A 228 4.52 -10.03 -16.22
C LEU A 228 5.79 -10.34 -15.43
N GLY A 229 6.97 -10.09 -15.99
CA GLY A 229 8.26 -10.25 -15.29
C GLY A 229 8.40 -9.32 -14.09
N GLY A 230 8.09 -8.03 -14.25
CA GLY A 230 8.09 -7.05 -13.16
C GLY A 230 7.10 -7.42 -12.04
N MET A 231 5.88 -7.83 -12.42
CA MET A 231 4.87 -8.27 -11.45
C MET A 231 5.30 -9.56 -10.74
N GLY A 232 5.92 -10.50 -11.46
CA GLY A 232 6.52 -11.71 -10.91
C GLY A 232 7.58 -11.43 -9.84
N PHE A 233 8.31 -10.31 -9.96
CA PHE A 233 9.26 -9.86 -8.95
C PHE A 233 8.58 -9.27 -7.71
N ILE A 234 7.59 -8.39 -7.87
CA ILE A 234 7.03 -7.63 -6.74
C ILE A 234 5.96 -8.39 -5.95
N LEU A 235 5.14 -9.23 -6.61
CA LEU A 235 4.03 -9.93 -5.98
C LEU A 235 4.47 -10.86 -4.84
N PRO A 236 5.49 -11.73 -4.98
CA PRO A 236 5.95 -12.60 -3.89
C PRO A 236 6.45 -11.81 -2.68
N MET A 237 7.14 -10.69 -2.92
CA MET A 237 7.70 -9.83 -1.88
C MET A 237 6.64 -9.08 -1.07
N ARG A 238 5.42 -8.93 -1.61
CA ARG A 238 4.32 -8.19 -0.97
C ARG A 238 3.03 -9.00 -0.84
N ARG A 239 3.08 -10.32 -1.06
CA ARG A 239 1.92 -11.23 -1.04
C ARG A 239 1.00 -11.01 0.16
N ARG A 240 1.56 -10.95 1.37
CA ARG A 240 0.79 -10.81 2.63
C ARG A 240 0.01 -9.50 2.74
N MET A 241 0.43 -8.49 1.99
CA MET A 241 -0.21 -7.18 1.94
C MET A 241 -1.26 -7.13 0.83
N ILE A 242 -0.92 -7.62 -0.37
CA ILE A 242 -1.77 -7.53 -1.57
C ILE A 242 -3.03 -8.39 -1.42
N PHE A 243 -2.97 -9.55 -0.76
CA PHE A 243 -4.16 -10.39 -0.57
C PHE A 243 -5.16 -9.87 0.48
N ARG A 244 -4.91 -8.72 1.10
CA ARG A 244 -5.83 -8.18 2.10
C ARG A 244 -6.88 -7.26 1.46
N ARG A 245 -8.13 -7.34 1.93
CA ARG A 245 -9.24 -6.54 1.39
C ARG A 245 -9.02 -5.03 1.54
N ASP A 246 -8.44 -4.59 2.65
CA ASP A 246 -8.10 -3.19 2.93
C ASP A 246 -7.03 -2.63 1.99
N PHE A 247 -6.23 -3.48 1.34
CA PHE A 247 -5.30 -3.06 0.29
C PHE A 247 -6.03 -2.55 -0.96
N TRP A 248 -7.11 -3.22 -1.35
CA TRP A 248 -7.85 -2.88 -2.56
C TRP A 248 -8.91 -1.83 -2.32
N LEU A 249 -9.67 -1.98 -1.24
CA LEU A 249 -10.88 -1.19 -0.98
C LEU A 249 -10.66 -0.02 -0.01
N GLY A 250 -9.45 0.11 0.56
CA GLY A 250 -9.16 1.09 1.60
C GLY A 250 -9.52 0.59 3.00
N GLU A 251 -9.04 1.30 4.01
CA GLU A 251 -9.36 1.06 5.43
C GLU A 251 -10.83 1.43 5.73
N PRO A 252 -11.46 0.82 6.74
CA PRO A 252 -12.80 1.23 7.17
C PRO A 252 -12.86 2.75 7.42
N GLY A 253 -13.84 3.43 6.80
CA GLY A 253 -13.99 4.89 6.88
C GLY A 253 -13.56 5.69 5.64
N HIS A 254 -12.98 5.04 4.62
CA HIS A 254 -12.72 5.70 3.32
C HIS A 254 -14.02 6.20 2.66
N ALA A 255 -13.91 7.29 1.89
CA ALA A 255 -15.04 7.86 1.20
C ALA A 255 -15.55 6.90 0.11
N ARG A 256 -16.87 6.78 -0.03
CA ARG A 256 -17.46 6.05 -1.16
C ARG A 256 -17.43 6.92 -2.40
N MET A 257 -16.96 6.36 -3.52
CA MET A 257 -16.95 7.06 -4.81
C MET A 257 -18.39 7.30 -5.28
N LYS A 258 -18.74 8.57 -5.49
CA LYS A 258 -20.01 8.96 -6.11
C LYS A 258 -19.80 9.14 -7.61
N PRO A 259 -20.80 8.90 -8.48
CA PRO A 259 -20.66 9.13 -9.92
C PRO A 259 -20.22 10.56 -10.28
N SER A 260 -20.69 11.57 -9.53
CA SER A 260 -20.26 12.96 -9.73
C SER A 260 -18.79 13.22 -9.39
N TRP A 261 -18.25 12.53 -8.39
CA TRP A 261 -16.82 12.58 -8.07
C TRP A 261 -15.99 11.87 -9.14
N LEU A 262 -16.44 10.71 -9.62
CA LEU A 262 -15.78 10.02 -10.72
C LEU A 262 -15.70 10.91 -11.97
N LEU A 263 -16.81 11.56 -12.35
CA LEU A 263 -16.84 12.51 -13.47
C LEU A 263 -15.89 13.70 -13.24
N THR A 264 -15.85 14.24 -12.01
CA THR A 264 -14.92 15.31 -11.64
C THR A 264 -13.47 14.88 -11.85
N PHE A 265 -13.11 13.66 -11.46
CA PHE A 265 -11.75 13.15 -11.65
C PHE A 265 -11.42 12.90 -13.12
N ILE A 266 -12.36 12.40 -13.92
CA ILE A 266 -12.19 12.26 -15.39
C ILE A 266 -11.91 13.63 -16.03
N ILE A 267 -12.69 14.66 -15.66
CA ILE A 267 -12.48 16.03 -16.14
C ILE A 267 -11.09 16.54 -15.74
N LEU A 268 -10.64 16.27 -14.52
CA LEU A 268 -9.31 16.68 -14.05
C LEU A 268 -8.19 15.97 -14.82
N VAL A 269 -8.35 14.68 -15.16
CA VAL A 269 -7.40 13.96 -16.03
C VAL A 269 -7.35 14.61 -17.42
N MET A 270 -8.51 14.88 -18.03
CA MET A 270 -8.58 15.56 -19.34
C MET A 270 -7.95 16.95 -19.28
N ALA A 271 -8.10 17.66 -18.17
CA ALA A 271 -7.49 18.97 -17.95
C ALA A 271 -5.95 18.89 -17.85
N ILE A 272 -5.41 17.84 -17.22
CA ILE A 272 -3.96 17.58 -17.20
C ILE A 272 -3.47 17.30 -18.62
N GLN A 273 -4.15 16.44 -19.39
CA GLN A 273 -3.83 16.19 -20.80
C GLN A 273 -3.84 17.49 -21.63
N THR A 274 -4.86 18.31 -21.42
CA THR A 274 -5.00 19.62 -22.09
C THR A 274 -3.86 20.57 -21.75
N ALA A 275 -3.42 20.61 -20.50
CA ALA A 275 -2.27 21.42 -20.12
C ALA A 275 -1.00 21.00 -20.89
N ILE A 276 -0.78 19.69 -21.08
CA ILE A 276 0.35 19.17 -21.84
C ILE A 276 0.25 19.55 -23.33
N VAL A 277 -0.93 19.37 -23.93
CA VAL A 277 -1.19 19.79 -25.33
C VAL A 277 -0.94 21.28 -25.52
N LEU A 278 -1.39 22.13 -24.58
CA LEU A 278 -1.16 23.58 -24.64
C LEU A 278 0.31 23.95 -24.46
N ILE A 279 1.07 23.21 -23.63
CA ILE A 279 2.52 23.38 -23.51
C ILE A 279 3.20 23.05 -24.85
N GLN A 280 2.85 21.92 -25.47
CA GLN A 280 3.41 21.53 -26.77
C GLN A 280 3.08 22.55 -27.87
N LEU A 281 1.81 23.00 -27.94
CA LEU A 281 1.39 24.07 -28.85
C LEU A 281 2.17 25.37 -28.59
N GLY A 282 2.39 25.72 -27.32
CA GLY A 282 3.21 26.84 -26.90
C GLY A 282 4.60 26.81 -27.53
N PHE A 283 5.30 25.68 -27.41
CA PHE A 283 6.60 25.49 -28.03
C PHE A 283 6.52 25.57 -29.56
N SER A 284 5.50 24.94 -30.17
CA SER A 284 5.31 24.97 -31.63
C SER A 284 5.16 26.39 -32.17
N MET A 285 4.51 27.29 -31.43
CA MET A 285 4.42 28.71 -31.80
C MET A 285 5.77 29.43 -31.79
N PHE A 286 6.75 28.94 -31.03
CA PHE A 286 8.13 29.46 -31.02
C PHE A 286 9.06 28.72 -32.00
N GLY A 287 8.51 27.91 -32.90
CA GLY A 287 9.28 27.19 -33.93
C GLY A 287 10.02 25.96 -33.42
N THR A 288 9.67 25.44 -32.24
CA THR A 288 10.24 24.23 -31.63
C THR A 288 9.14 23.21 -31.35
N THR A 289 9.40 21.92 -31.51
CA THR A 289 8.43 20.87 -31.11
C THR A 289 8.98 20.11 -29.92
N LEU A 290 8.18 19.99 -28.86
CA LEU A 290 8.51 19.09 -27.75
C LEU A 290 8.15 17.67 -28.18
N GLN A 291 9.15 16.96 -28.68
CA GLN A 291 9.03 15.56 -29.01
C GLN A 291 8.89 14.70 -27.75
N SER A 292 8.08 13.67 -27.87
CA SER A 292 7.90 12.65 -26.84
C SER A 292 8.21 11.30 -27.47
N PRO A 293 9.41 10.74 -27.31
CA PRO A 293 9.75 9.42 -27.84
C PRO A 293 8.75 8.31 -27.47
N THR A 294 8.03 8.46 -26.37
CA THR A 294 7.00 7.50 -25.94
C THR A 294 5.62 7.76 -26.55
N SER A 295 5.40 8.85 -27.30
CA SER A 295 4.14 9.07 -28.01
C SER A 295 3.91 8.06 -29.13
N ASP A 296 4.97 7.49 -29.69
CA ASP A 296 4.87 6.47 -30.73
C ASP A 296 4.20 5.21 -30.19
N ASN A 297 4.58 4.79 -28.98
CA ASN A 297 3.94 3.68 -28.27
C ASN A 297 2.44 3.91 -28.00
N ILE A 298 2.06 5.16 -27.71
CA ILE A 298 0.66 5.55 -27.49
C ILE A 298 -0.10 5.57 -28.83
N SER A 299 0.52 6.07 -29.89
CA SER A 299 -0.03 6.05 -31.25
C SER A 299 -0.22 4.61 -31.75
N GLU A 300 0.78 3.74 -31.56
CA GLU A 300 0.70 2.31 -31.88
C GLU A 300 -0.42 1.59 -31.12
N ALA A 301 -0.73 2.01 -29.88
CA ALA A 301 -1.85 1.44 -29.12
C ALA A 301 -3.21 1.67 -29.80
N SER A 302 -3.33 2.61 -30.74
CA SER A 302 -4.57 2.79 -31.52
C SER A 302 -4.72 1.79 -32.67
N THR A 303 -3.63 1.13 -33.10
CA THR A 303 -3.61 0.26 -34.28
C THR A 303 -3.13 -1.18 -33.99
N ASN A 304 -2.45 -1.41 -32.87
CA ASN A 304 -1.94 -2.71 -32.44
C ASN A 304 -2.62 -3.16 -31.15
N ILE A 305 -3.40 -4.24 -31.21
CA ILE A 305 -4.14 -4.77 -30.06
C ILE A 305 -3.24 -5.19 -28.89
N TRP A 306 -2.04 -5.72 -29.16
CA TRP A 306 -1.11 -6.11 -28.09
C TRP A 306 -0.58 -4.88 -27.36
N MET A 307 -0.32 -3.81 -28.10
CA MET A 307 0.11 -2.54 -27.52
C MET A 307 -1.03 -1.88 -26.74
N TRP A 308 -2.27 -1.94 -27.24
CA TRP A 308 -3.45 -1.49 -26.53
C TRP A 308 -3.67 -2.27 -25.22
N LEU A 309 -3.53 -3.60 -25.23
CA LEU A 309 -3.63 -4.42 -24.02
C LEU A 309 -2.55 -4.06 -22.99
N TYR A 310 -1.35 -3.72 -23.45
CA TYR A 310 -0.28 -3.24 -22.58
C TYR A 310 -0.58 -1.84 -22.02
N VAL A 311 -0.61 -0.81 -22.87
CA VAL A 311 -0.74 0.61 -22.49
C VAL A 311 -2.08 0.90 -21.82
N GLY A 312 -3.16 0.31 -22.34
CA GLY A 312 -4.52 0.57 -21.87
C GLY A 312 -4.86 -0.17 -20.57
N LEU A 313 -4.31 -1.36 -20.34
CA LEU A 313 -4.77 -2.25 -19.26
C LEU A 313 -3.64 -2.77 -18.37
N ALA A 314 -2.68 -3.52 -18.91
CA ALA A 314 -1.70 -4.23 -18.10
C ALA A 314 -0.73 -3.28 -17.37
N ALA A 315 -0.18 -2.27 -18.06
CA ALA A 315 0.68 -1.26 -17.45
C ALA A 315 -0.04 -0.45 -16.37
N PRO A 316 -1.21 0.16 -16.63
CA PRO A 316 -1.91 0.97 -15.62
C PRO A 316 -2.23 0.20 -14.35
N VAL A 317 -2.65 -1.06 -14.46
CA VAL A 317 -2.92 -1.92 -13.30
C VAL A 317 -1.62 -2.19 -12.52
N ALA A 318 -0.54 -2.57 -13.20
CA ALA A 318 0.75 -2.85 -12.59
C ALA A 318 1.33 -1.59 -11.91
N GLU A 319 1.27 -0.45 -12.58
CA GLU A 319 1.76 0.83 -12.07
C GLU A 319 1.00 1.27 -10.83
N GLU A 320 -0.33 1.18 -10.81
CA GLU A 320 -1.10 1.52 -9.61
C GLU A 320 -0.78 0.58 -8.44
N LEU A 321 -0.59 -0.71 -8.69
CA LEU A 321 -0.16 -1.67 -7.66
C LEU A 321 1.21 -1.30 -7.08
N VAL A 322 2.18 -0.99 -7.95
CA VAL A 322 3.56 -0.68 -7.57
C VAL A 322 3.65 0.67 -6.86
N PHE A 323 3.11 1.73 -7.48
CA PHE A 323 3.26 3.09 -6.99
C PHE A 323 2.27 3.41 -5.86
N ARG A 324 0.98 3.05 -5.98
CA ARG A 324 -0.05 3.44 -5.00
C ARG A 324 -0.18 2.36 -3.93
N GLY A 325 -0.21 1.10 -4.36
CA GLY A 325 -0.30 -0.05 -3.46
C GLY A 325 0.94 -0.26 -2.60
N VAL A 326 2.15 -0.20 -3.18
CA VAL A 326 3.40 -0.53 -2.47
C VAL A 326 4.18 0.71 -2.01
N LEU A 327 4.52 1.63 -2.92
CA LEU A 327 5.33 2.81 -2.57
C LEU A 327 4.55 3.79 -1.68
N MET A 328 3.44 4.33 -2.17
CA MET A 328 2.66 5.36 -1.47
C MET A 328 2.17 4.85 -0.11
N ARG A 329 1.65 3.62 -0.06
CA ARG A 329 1.20 3.02 1.21
C ARG A 329 2.35 2.86 2.22
N GLY A 330 3.55 2.53 1.74
CA GLY A 330 4.77 2.48 2.56
C GLY A 330 5.22 3.84 3.08
N LEU A 331 4.95 4.90 2.32
CA LEU A 331 5.27 6.29 2.71
C LEU A 331 4.16 6.96 3.52
N LYS A 332 2.93 6.41 3.55
CA LYS A 332 1.77 6.94 4.31
C LYS A 332 2.11 7.29 5.77
N PRO A 333 2.88 6.47 6.54
CA PRO A 333 3.27 6.81 7.92
C PRO A 333 4.07 8.11 8.05
N LEU A 334 4.72 8.58 6.98
CA LEU A 334 5.48 9.84 6.97
C LEU A 334 4.59 11.07 6.76
N GLY A 335 3.33 10.86 6.34
CA GLY A 335 2.31 11.87 6.07
C GLY A 335 1.65 11.68 4.71
N ARG A 336 0.32 11.89 4.64
CA ARG A 336 -0.49 11.67 3.42
C ARG A 336 0.00 12.49 2.22
N ASN A 337 0.18 13.81 2.39
CA ASN A 337 0.67 14.68 1.32
C ASN A 337 2.09 14.30 0.87
N PHE A 338 2.97 13.93 1.80
CA PHE A 338 4.32 13.49 1.45
C PHE A 338 4.29 12.20 0.62
N ALA A 339 3.45 11.23 1.00
CA ALA A 339 3.31 9.98 0.29
C ALA A 339 2.77 10.19 -1.14
N ILE A 340 1.73 11.01 -1.31
CA ILE A 340 1.14 11.34 -2.62
C ILE A 340 2.19 12.00 -3.51
N VAL A 341 2.84 13.07 -3.03
CA VAL A 341 3.81 13.84 -3.83
C VAL A 341 5.02 12.99 -4.19
N THR A 342 5.58 12.23 -3.24
CA THR A 342 6.76 11.40 -3.51
C THR A 342 6.43 10.27 -4.47
N SER A 343 5.26 9.63 -4.32
CA SER A 343 4.82 8.59 -5.25
C SER A 343 4.57 9.14 -6.65
N ALA A 344 3.94 10.30 -6.78
CA ALA A 344 3.68 10.94 -8.07
C ALA A 344 4.99 11.35 -8.76
N LEU A 345 5.95 11.90 -8.00
CA LEU A 345 7.27 12.28 -8.52
C LEU A 345 8.03 11.06 -9.06
N MET A 346 8.10 9.98 -8.28
CA MET A 346 8.76 8.76 -8.74
C MET A 346 8.06 8.12 -9.94
N PHE A 347 6.73 8.21 -9.99
CA PHE A 347 5.94 7.73 -11.13
C PHE A 347 6.18 8.55 -12.40
N GLY A 348 6.24 9.89 -12.31
CA GLY A 348 6.56 10.74 -13.45
C GLY A 348 7.97 10.48 -13.98
N LEU A 349 8.96 10.38 -13.09
CA LEU A 349 10.35 10.10 -13.48
C LEU A 349 10.54 8.71 -14.10
N PHE A 350 9.73 7.72 -13.71
CA PHE A 350 9.80 6.36 -14.24
C PHE A 350 9.46 6.25 -15.75
N HIS A 351 8.86 7.28 -16.35
CA HIS A 351 8.48 7.25 -17.76
C HIS A 351 9.62 7.59 -18.72
N ASP A 352 10.79 8.05 -18.22
CA ASP A 352 11.99 8.31 -19.02
C ASP A 352 11.77 9.27 -20.23
N ASP A 353 10.71 10.07 -20.18
CA ASP A 353 10.25 11.02 -21.19
C ASP A 353 9.76 12.30 -20.51
N VAL A 354 10.12 13.48 -21.04
CA VAL A 354 9.78 14.76 -20.43
C VAL A 354 8.28 15.05 -20.50
N VAL A 355 7.66 14.88 -21.66
CA VAL A 355 6.26 15.22 -21.91
C VAL A 355 5.35 14.24 -21.17
N GLN A 356 5.60 12.94 -21.33
CA GLN A 356 4.89 11.87 -20.66
C GLN A 356 5.16 11.88 -19.16
N GLY A 357 6.39 12.18 -18.72
CA GLY A 357 6.72 12.28 -17.30
C GLY A 357 6.00 13.43 -16.60
N LEU A 358 5.83 14.58 -17.27
CA LEU A 358 5.02 15.69 -16.76
C LEU A 358 3.53 15.32 -16.67
N PHE A 359 2.99 14.68 -17.71
CA PHE A 359 1.63 14.14 -17.70
C PHE A 359 1.42 13.14 -16.56
N ALA A 360 2.31 12.16 -16.46
CA ALA A 360 2.30 11.10 -15.46
C ALA A 360 2.44 11.66 -14.04
N PHE A 361 3.28 12.69 -13.82
CA PHE A 361 3.37 13.37 -12.53
C PHE A 361 2.02 14.01 -12.14
N GLY A 362 1.39 14.75 -13.06
CA GLY A 362 0.10 15.40 -12.86
C GLY A 362 -1.02 14.39 -12.55
N CYS A 363 -1.18 13.39 -13.40
CA CYS A 363 -2.11 12.28 -13.18
C CYS A 363 -1.76 11.52 -11.91
N GLY A 364 -0.48 11.38 -11.60
CA GLY A 364 -0.02 10.66 -10.43
C GLY A 364 -0.37 11.32 -9.11
N LEU A 365 -0.43 12.66 -9.07
CA LEU A 365 -0.96 13.40 -7.92
C LEU A 365 -2.46 13.12 -7.74
N LEU A 366 -3.22 13.10 -8.85
CA LEU A 366 -4.66 12.86 -8.85
C LEU A 366 -5.00 11.42 -8.44
N PHE A 367 -4.38 10.43 -9.08
CA PHE A 367 -4.53 9.01 -8.76
C PHE A 367 -4.05 8.71 -7.34
N GLY A 368 -2.94 9.32 -6.91
CA GLY A 368 -2.47 9.24 -5.52
C GLY A 368 -3.51 9.75 -4.51
N PHE A 369 -4.17 10.88 -4.81
CA PHE A 369 -5.28 11.39 -3.99
C PHE A 369 -6.47 10.42 -3.96
N VAL A 370 -6.89 9.91 -5.12
CA VAL A 370 -8.01 8.96 -5.22
C VAL A 370 -7.71 7.67 -4.45
N ALA A 371 -6.50 7.13 -4.57
CA ALA A 371 -6.07 5.97 -3.81
C ALA A 371 -5.99 6.22 -2.29
N MET A 372 -5.64 7.45 -1.87
CA MET A 372 -5.51 7.82 -0.46
C MET A 372 -6.84 8.06 0.25
N GLU A 373 -7.87 8.52 -0.47
CA GLU A 373 -9.16 8.92 0.13
C GLU A 373 -10.34 8.01 -0.24
N TYR A 374 -10.25 7.30 -1.36
CA TYR A 374 -11.30 6.38 -1.83
C TYR A 374 -10.81 4.94 -1.78
N SER A 375 -10.05 4.49 -2.78
CA SER A 375 -9.48 3.15 -2.82
C SER A 375 -8.47 2.99 -3.94
N LEU A 376 -7.62 1.97 -3.84
CA LEU A 376 -6.71 1.58 -4.91
C LEU A 376 -7.46 1.17 -6.18
N VAL A 377 -8.60 0.48 -6.03
CA VAL A 377 -9.45 0.07 -7.17
C VAL A 377 -9.93 1.27 -7.97
N TRP A 378 -10.36 2.36 -7.32
CA TRP A 378 -10.80 3.56 -8.04
C TRP A 378 -9.65 4.27 -8.78
N SER A 379 -8.44 4.21 -8.22
CA SER A 379 -7.24 4.69 -8.89
C SER A 379 -6.94 3.88 -10.16
N ILE A 380 -7.01 2.54 -10.07
CA ILE A 380 -6.87 1.63 -11.21
C ILE A 380 -7.92 1.91 -12.28
N VAL A 381 -9.19 2.04 -11.89
CA VAL A 381 -10.28 2.30 -12.83
C VAL A 381 -10.07 3.61 -13.58
N LEU A 382 -9.69 4.69 -12.88
CA LEU A 382 -9.42 5.98 -13.53
C LEU A 382 -8.21 5.92 -14.46
N HIS A 383 -7.16 5.21 -14.06
CA HIS A 383 -5.94 5.10 -14.85
C HIS A 383 -6.16 4.25 -16.12
N VAL A 384 -6.84 3.10 -15.98
CA VAL A 384 -7.25 2.27 -17.12
C VAL A 384 -8.21 3.03 -18.04
N PHE A 385 -9.19 3.75 -17.48
CA PHE A 385 -10.11 4.56 -18.28
C PHE A 385 -9.35 5.64 -19.08
N ASN A 386 -8.40 6.32 -18.45
CA ASN A 386 -7.56 7.28 -19.16
C ASN A 386 -6.83 6.65 -20.35
N ASN A 387 -6.11 5.55 -20.13
CA ASN A 387 -5.25 5.01 -21.19
C ASN A 387 -6.02 4.18 -22.22
N ALA A 388 -6.92 3.30 -21.79
CA ALA A 388 -7.67 2.44 -22.70
C ALA A 388 -8.74 3.22 -23.49
N VAL A 389 -9.47 4.12 -22.82
CA VAL A 389 -10.62 4.81 -23.43
C VAL A 389 -10.21 6.16 -24.00
N LEU A 390 -9.69 7.08 -23.17
CA LEU A 390 -9.33 8.43 -23.63
C LEU A 390 -8.08 8.43 -24.52
N GLY A 391 -7.10 7.58 -24.23
CA GLY A 391 -5.85 7.47 -24.99
C GLY A 391 -5.89 6.46 -26.15
N GLY A 392 -6.83 5.51 -26.13
CA GLY A 392 -6.90 4.41 -27.12
C GLY A 392 -8.16 4.44 -27.97
N VAL A 393 -9.31 4.06 -27.38
CA VAL A 393 -10.56 3.88 -28.12
C VAL A 393 -11.09 5.17 -28.73
N LEU A 394 -11.09 6.30 -28.01
CA LEU A 394 -11.64 7.55 -28.55
C LEU A 394 -10.79 8.13 -29.70
N PRO A 395 -9.45 8.21 -29.61
CA PRO A 395 -8.62 8.59 -30.76
C PRO A 395 -8.77 7.63 -31.94
N TRP A 396 -8.83 6.32 -31.68
CA TRP A 396 -9.08 5.34 -32.74
C TRP A 396 -10.43 5.58 -33.46
N LEU A 397 -11.51 5.83 -32.71
CA LEU A 397 -12.81 6.18 -33.28
C LEU A 397 -12.78 7.51 -34.06
N ALA A 398 -12.04 8.50 -33.58
CA ALA A 398 -11.87 9.78 -34.25
C ALA A 398 -11.15 9.61 -35.61
N GLY A 399 -10.08 8.81 -35.63
CA GLY A 399 -9.31 8.51 -36.84
C GLY A 399 -10.12 7.81 -37.94
N LEU A 400 -11.23 7.13 -37.61
CA LEU A 400 -12.15 6.58 -38.63
C LEU A 400 -12.78 7.66 -39.51
N PHE A 401 -12.80 8.92 -39.06
CA PHE A 401 -13.29 10.07 -39.82
C PHE A 401 -12.16 10.93 -40.41
N GLY A 402 -10.91 10.41 -40.42
CA GLY A 402 -9.72 11.11 -40.90
C GLY A 402 -9.36 12.36 -40.09
N ASP A 403 -8.60 13.27 -40.70
CA ASP A 403 -8.08 14.48 -40.05
C ASP A 403 -9.17 15.36 -39.40
N ALA A 404 -10.36 15.38 -40.00
CA ALA A 404 -11.51 16.11 -39.46
C ALA A 404 -11.99 15.50 -38.13
N GLY A 405 -11.99 14.17 -38.01
CA GLY A 405 -12.31 13.45 -36.79
C GLY A 405 -11.29 13.71 -35.69
N ASP A 406 -10.00 13.60 -36.00
CA ASP A 406 -8.91 13.85 -35.05
C ASP A 406 -8.91 15.30 -34.54
N THR A 407 -9.16 16.25 -35.45
CA THR A 407 -9.32 17.66 -35.11
C THR A 407 -10.53 17.87 -34.21
N ALA A 408 -11.68 17.28 -34.55
CA ALA A 408 -12.89 17.40 -33.75
C ALA A 408 -12.72 16.78 -32.35
N TYR A 409 -12.05 15.64 -32.24
CA TYR A 409 -11.70 15.01 -30.97
C TYR A 409 -10.82 15.92 -30.12
N THR A 410 -9.75 16.45 -30.70
CA THR A 410 -8.82 17.35 -30.01
C THR A 410 -9.53 18.63 -29.53
N LEU A 411 -10.33 19.27 -30.38
CA LEU A 411 -11.09 20.46 -30.00
C LEU A 411 -12.16 20.17 -28.95
N GLY A 412 -12.84 19.03 -29.05
CA GLY A 412 -13.81 18.56 -28.06
C GLY A 412 -13.16 18.32 -26.70
N LEU A 413 -11.99 17.65 -26.68
CA LEU A 413 -11.18 17.44 -25.48
C LEU A 413 -10.81 18.77 -24.82
N LEU A 414 -10.29 19.74 -25.59
CA LEU A 414 -9.93 21.07 -25.10
C LEU A 414 -11.14 21.83 -24.53
N GLY A 415 -12.25 21.84 -25.27
CA GLY A 415 -13.46 22.55 -24.86
C GLY A 415 -14.04 22.01 -23.54
N VAL A 416 -14.24 20.69 -23.47
CA VAL A 416 -14.80 20.03 -22.28
C VAL A 416 -13.86 20.15 -21.09
N SER A 417 -12.55 19.98 -21.29
CA SER A 417 -11.58 20.01 -20.20
C SER A 417 -11.40 21.41 -19.61
N ILE A 418 -11.36 22.46 -20.43
CA ILE A 418 -11.18 23.85 -19.97
C ILE A 418 -12.41 24.30 -19.19
N ILE A 419 -13.61 24.11 -19.76
CA ILE A 419 -14.87 24.48 -19.10
C ILE A 419 -15.02 23.66 -17.81
N GLY A 420 -14.79 22.36 -17.88
CA GLY A 420 -14.85 21.47 -16.73
C GLY A 420 -13.86 21.86 -15.63
N LEU A 421 -12.61 22.18 -15.98
CA LEU A 421 -11.59 22.62 -15.02
C LEU A 421 -12.02 23.91 -14.31
N ILE A 422 -12.52 24.90 -15.05
CA ILE A 422 -13.02 26.15 -14.46
C ILE A 422 -14.13 25.85 -13.45
N VAL A 423 -15.12 25.04 -13.83
CA VAL A 423 -16.24 24.65 -12.94
C VAL A 423 -15.71 23.95 -11.68
N VAL A 424 -14.78 23.00 -11.83
CA VAL A 424 -14.20 22.25 -10.71
C VAL A 424 -13.42 23.17 -9.78
N LEU A 425 -12.60 24.08 -10.30
CA LEU A 425 -11.82 25.01 -9.50
C LEU A 425 -12.70 26.01 -8.74
N VAL A 426 -13.74 26.54 -9.38
CA VAL A 426 -14.71 27.46 -8.75
C VAL A 426 -15.46 26.76 -7.63
N LYS A 427 -15.97 25.55 -7.89
CA LYS A 427 -16.81 24.82 -6.93
C LYS A 427 -16.02 24.17 -5.79
N TYR A 428 -14.84 23.64 -6.08
CA TYR A 428 -14.10 22.75 -5.15
C TYR A 428 -12.71 23.28 -4.76
N GLY A 429 -12.22 24.37 -5.35
CA GLY A 429 -10.89 24.91 -5.07
C GLY A 429 -10.69 25.38 -3.62
N GLY A 430 -11.75 25.83 -2.95
CA GLY A 430 -11.73 26.10 -1.51
C GLY A 430 -11.46 24.84 -0.67
N GLY A 431 -12.18 23.75 -0.97
CA GLY A 431 -12.02 22.45 -0.32
C GLY A 431 -10.63 21.85 -0.53
N LEU A 432 -10.08 21.94 -1.74
CA LEU A 432 -8.72 21.47 -2.03
C LEU A 432 -7.65 22.23 -1.21
N ARG A 433 -7.80 23.55 -1.07
CA ARG A 433 -6.93 24.37 -0.21
C ARG A 433 -7.05 24.00 1.26
N ALA A 434 -8.26 23.70 1.75
CA ALA A 434 -8.48 23.21 3.10
C ALA A 434 -7.82 21.84 3.32
N TYR A 435 -8.03 20.89 2.40
CA TYR A 435 -7.44 19.56 2.44
C TYR A 435 -5.90 19.62 2.50
N ARG A 436 -5.28 20.44 1.66
CA ARG A 436 -3.81 20.63 1.67
C ARG A 436 -3.30 21.15 3.02
N ARG A 437 -4.04 22.07 3.66
CA ARG A 437 -3.68 22.64 4.96
C ARG A 437 -3.79 21.61 6.09
N VAL A 438 -4.90 20.86 6.14
CA VAL A 438 -5.15 19.85 7.18
C VAL A 438 -4.17 18.67 7.06
N ASN A 439 -3.86 18.23 5.84
CA ASN A 439 -2.97 17.09 5.60
C ASN A 439 -1.50 17.50 5.40
N ARG A 440 -1.11 18.71 5.81
CA ARG A 440 0.26 19.21 5.65
C ARG A 440 1.24 18.31 6.41
N SER A 441 2.26 17.84 5.71
CA SER A 441 3.32 17.05 6.33
C SER A 441 4.04 17.85 7.41
N ALA A 442 4.41 17.18 8.51
CA ALA A 442 5.17 17.79 9.59
C ALA A 442 6.47 18.44 9.07
N PRO A 443 6.94 19.54 9.70
CA PRO A 443 8.19 20.18 9.31
C PRO A 443 9.36 19.19 9.23
N GLY A 444 10.17 19.33 8.17
CA GLY A 444 11.32 18.46 7.93
C GLY A 444 10.99 17.04 7.44
N THR A 445 9.73 16.67 7.18
CA THR A 445 9.42 15.35 6.59
C THR A 445 10.13 15.14 5.24
N TYR A 446 10.23 16.18 4.42
CA TYR A 446 10.93 16.15 3.12
C TYR A 446 12.44 15.89 3.24
N TRP A 447 13.02 15.94 4.44
CA TRP A 447 14.37 15.42 4.69
C TRP A 447 14.50 13.94 4.29
N GLY A 448 13.40 13.19 4.24
CA GLY A 448 13.37 11.82 3.70
C GLY A 448 13.92 11.70 2.27
N TRP A 449 13.84 12.76 1.44
CA TRP A 449 14.41 12.79 0.09
C TRP A 449 15.94 12.79 0.07
N THR A 450 16.61 12.99 1.21
CA THR A 450 18.07 12.74 1.34
C THR A 450 18.42 11.24 1.48
N SER A 451 17.44 10.37 1.23
CA SER A 451 17.64 8.92 1.13
C SER A 451 18.54 8.59 -0.07
N PRO A 452 19.56 7.73 0.10
CA PRO A 452 20.45 7.36 -1.00
C PRO A 452 19.71 6.68 -2.16
N ALA A 453 18.82 5.72 -1.89
CA ALA A 453 18.10 5.03 -2.96
C ALA A 453 17.15 5.96 -3.72
N PHE A 454 16.51 6.91 -3.04
CA PHE A 454 15.68 7.91 -3.70
C PHE A 454 16.51 8.86 -4.57
N LEU A 455 17.65 9.34 -4.07
CA LEU A 455 18.55 10.20 -4.85
C LEU A 455 19.12 9.47 -6.06
N ILE A 456 19.55 8.22 -5.91
CA ILE A 456 20.02 7.40 -7.03
C ILE A 456 18.91 7.22 -8.07
N PHE A 457 17.70 6.86 -7.63
CA PHE A 457 16.55 6.75 -8.53
C PHE A 457 16.32 8.05 -9.32
N VAL A 458 16.28 9.19 -8.62
CA VAL A 458 16.06 10.50 -9.26
C VAL A 458 17.18 10.84 -10.23
N ILE A 459 18.45 10.70 -9.82
CA ILE A 459 19.59 11.05 -10.67
C ILE A 459 19.61 10.19 -11.93
N VAL A 460 19.41 8.88 -11.80
CA VAL A 460 19.41 7.95 -12.94
C VAL A 460 18.27 8.27 -13.90
N ASN A 461 17.03 8.37 -13.41
CA ASN A 461 15.86 8.63 -14.26
C ASN A 461 15.91 10.03 -14.91
N VAL A 462 16.39 11.06 -14.19
CA VAL A 462 16.59 12.39 -14.77
C VAL A 462 17.66 12.36 -15.85
N ALA A 463 18.77 11.64 -15.64
CA ALA A 463 19.81 11.50 -16.65
C ALA A 463 19.30 10.77 -17.91
N ILE A 464 18.53 9.70 -17.74
CA ILE A 464 17.89 8.98 -18.86
C ILE A 464 16.89 9.89 -19.58
N THR A 465 16.03 10.60 -18.84
CA THR A 465 15.05 11.54 -19.41
C THR A 465 15.73 12.65 -20.20
N ILE A 466 16.83 13.23 -19.68
CA ILE A 466 17.60 14.25 -20.39
C ILE A 466 18.23 13.67 -21.66
N LEU A 467 18.81 12.46 -21.57
CA LEU A 467 19.39 11.79 -22.73
C LEU A 467 18.32 11.56 -23.81
N SER A 468 17.19 10.97 -23.43
CA SER A 468 16.01 10.72 -24.28
C SER A 468 15.50 12.00 -24.94
N PHE A 469 15.41 13.09 -24.17
CA PHE A 469 15.02 14.40 -24.69
C PHE A 469 16.03 14.96 -25.69
N VAL A 470 17.33 14.90 -25.38
CA VAL A 470 18.38 15.41 -26.27
C VAL A 470 18.44 14.61 -27.56
N THR A 471 18.35 13.28 -27.50
CA THR A 471 18.32 12.42 -28.71
C THR A 471 17.12 12.75 -29.59
N ALA A 472 15.93 12.89 -28.98
CA ALA A 472 14.71 13.29 -29.70
C ALA A 472 14.86 14.65 -30.38
N MET A 473 15.42 15.65 -29.68
CA MET A 473 15.65 16.99 -30.24
C MET A 473 16.73 17.01 -31.33
N MET A 474 17.66 16.04 -31.33
CA MET A 474 18.68 15.89 -32.38
C MET A 474 18.16 15.09 -33.59
N GLY A 475 17.00 14.43 -33.50
CA GLY A 475 16.46 13.56 -34.53
C GLY A 475 17.29 12.28 -34.74
N VAL A 476 17.93 11.78 -33.68
CA VAL A 476 18.82 10.61 -33.68
C VAL A 476 18.23 9.48 -32.86
#